data_AF-A0A1V9EPU7-F1
#
_entry.id   AF-A0A1V9EPU7-F1
#
_cell.length_a   1.000
_cell.length_b   1.000
_cell.length_c   1.000
_cell.angle_alpha   90.00
_cell.angle_beta   90.00
_cell.angle_gamma   90.00
#
_symmetry.space_group_name_H-M   'P 1'
#
loop_
_entity.id
_entity.type
_entity.pdbx_description
1 polymer ?
#
loop_
_entity_poly.entity_id
_entity_poly.type
_entity_poly.pdbx_seq_one_letter_code
_entity_poly.pdbx_strand_id
1 'polypeptide(L)'
;MIEPLPNSTKSAFKGKTYNKHPHWYNEPLRLTEEQLNDPLLIFTEFFQTYHLNETREVLWQWLSAIISSPGSISSEPLERSNHMCFYEGLEEVIEAAFVLKAKQSEAELNTTLSDNVNSVRPIRQGSAADPGEIFNKGKRRIEYVNDDPLFVIKEVFNPAIWSIDYLKEWVEIGLVSEESAYSDGDDQQILVNFKDQLLLLIEALYVINLERILDSSIRAWSLKVYTPNLLSKEQAANPTQVIVTFFEKFPMVYIMRELEDLLEAGINHFGPWKTEITDPCSVLDTYRNILCLIKSAERLLSMDFTPINQ
;
A
#
# COMPACT_ATOMS: atom_id res chain seq x y z
N MET A 1 -11.39 -18.74 52.92
CA MET A 1 -10.96 -17.33 52.87
C MET A 1 -10.49 -17.07 51.45
N ILE A 2 -11.16 -16.15 50.76
CA ILE A 2 -10.85 -15.74 49.39
C ILE A 2 -10.13 -14.40 49.52
N GLU A 3 -8.85 -14.34 49.14
CA GLU A 3 -8.10 -13.08 49.05
C GLU A 3 -8.45 -12.37 47.73
N PRO A 4 -8.75 -11.05 47.76
CA PRO A 4 -9.06 -10.30 46.56
C PRO A 4 -7.78 -9.91 45.82
N LEU A 5 -7.78 -10.07 44.50
CA LEU A 5 -6.75 -9.59 43.59
C LEU A 5 -6.67 -8.04 43.63
N PRO A 6 -5.47 -7.44 43.61
CA PRO A 6 -5.33 -5.99 43.56
C PRO A 6 -5.70 -5.48 42.16
N ASN A 7 -6.50 -4.42 42.17
CA ASN A 7 -6.95 -3.67 41.01
C ASN A 7 -5.78 -3.26 40.10
N SER A 8 -5.91 -3.60 38.81
CA SER A 8 -5.07 -3.13 37.72
C SER A 8 -5.15 -1.61 37.61
N THR A 9 -4.16 -0.92 38.18
CA THR A 9 -3.89 0.49 37.90
C THR A 9 -3.30 0.61 36.51
N LYS A 10 -3.94 1.44 35.67
CA LYS A 10 -3.45 1.90 34.37
C LYS A 10 -1.96 2.22 34.46
N SER A 11 -1.15 1.47 33.72
CA SER A 11 0.29 1.68 33.61
C SER A 11 0.53 3.07 33.02
N ALA A 12 0.93 4.01 33.88
CA ALA A 12 1.43 5.30 33.43
C ALA A 12 2.79 5.07 32.78
N PHE A 13 2.89 5.38 31.49
CA PHE A 13 4.14 5.41 30.74
C PHE A 13 5.15 6.30 31.47
N LYS A 14 6.12 5.69 32.16
CA LYS A 14 7.30 6.38 32.69
C LYS A 14 8.30 6.48 31.55
N GLY A 15 8.08 7.44 30.66
CA GLY A 15 9.11 7.87 29.72
C GLY A 15 10.36 8.24 30.50
N LYS A 16 11.50 7.59 30.21
CA LYS A 16 12.81 8.01 30.70
C LYS A 16 13.16 9.32 29.99
N THR A 17 12.60 10.44 30.44
CA THR A 17 13.02 11.75 29.95
C THR A 17 14.44 11.99 30.45
N TYR A 18 15.43 11.80 29.58
CA TYR A 18 16.81 12.26 29.77
C TYR A 18 16.91 13.81 29.77
N ASN A 19 15.82 14.51 30.07
CA ASN A 19 15.80 15.95 30.20
C ASN A 19 16.13 16.31 31.65
N LYS A 20 17.33 16.87 31.89
CA LYS A 20 17.79 17.29 33.22
C LYS A 20 17.07 18.53 33.76
N HIS A 21 16.08 19.05 33.02
CA HIS A 21 15.33 20.26 33.33
C HIS A 21 13.85 19.91 33.56
N PRO A 22 13.46 19.59 34.81
CA PRO A 22 12.11 19.11 35.12
C PRO A 22 10.98 20.12 34.82
N HIS A 23 11.31 21.41 34.68
CA HIS A 23 10.35 22.45 34.30
C HIS A 23 10.03 22.48 32.80
N TRP A 24 10.83 21.83 31.94
CA TRP A 24 10.63 21.79 30.48
C TRP A 24 9.68 20.67 30.02
N TYR A 25 8.95 20.05 30.93
CA TYR A 25 8.25 18.80 30.63
C TYR A 25 7.11 18.96 29.60
N ASN A 26 6.59 20.17 29.36
CA ASN A 26 5.50 20.43 28.41
C ASN A 26 5.55 21.82 27.73
N GLU A 27 6.74 22.43 27.63
CA GLU A 27 6.87 23.77 27.03
C GLU A 27 7.57 23.69 25.66
N PRO A 28 7.11 24.44 24.63
CA PRO A 28 7.82 24.53 23.36
C PRO A 28 9.20 25.15 23.56
N LEU A 29 10.25 24.42 23.20
CA LEU A 29 11.64 24.84 23.47
C LEU A 29 12.32 25.55 22.29
N ARG A 30 11.80 25.36 21.07
CA ARG A 30 12.48 25.79 19.83
C ARG A 30 11.76 26.89 19.06
N LEU A 31 10.54 27.24 19.49
CA LEU A 31 9.74 28.25 18.80
C LEU A 31 10.15 29.65 19.25
N THR A 32 10.24 30.58 18.30
CA THR A 32 10.40 32.01 18.60
C THR A 32 9.09 32.60 19.16
N GLU A 33 9.13 33.80 19.75
CA GLU A 33 7.90 34.49 20.20
C GLU A 33 6.90 34.70 19.06
N GLU A 34 7.40 34.97 17.85
CA GLU A 34 6.58 35.09 16.65
C GLU A 34 5.90 33.76 16.30
N GLN A 35 6.66 32.65 16.28
CA GLN A 35 6.11 31.31 16.02
C GLN A 35 5.19 30.81 17.14
N LEU A 36 5.35 31.29 18.37
CA LEU A 36 4.42 31.00 19.46
C LEU A 36 3.07 31.72 19.26
N ASN A 37 3.11 32.94 18.73
CA ASN A 37 1.91 33.70 18.39
C ASN A 37 1.24 33.20 17.10
N ASP A 38 2.02 32.69 16.15
CA ASP A 38 1.53 32.05 14.93
C ASP A 38 2.30 30.75 14.61
N PRO A 39 1.85 29.60 15.15
CA PRO A 39 2.50 28.32 14.92
C PRO A 39 2.47 27.84 13.47
N LEU A 40 1.57 28.36 12.62
CA LEU A 40 1.48 27.91 11.22
C LEU A 40 2.68 28.39 10.38
N LEU A 41 3.37 29.45 10.83
CA LEU A 41 4.60 29.92 10.20
C LEU A 41 5.63 28.80 10.08
N ILE A 42 5.74 27.93 11.11
CA ILE A 42 6.72 26.85 11.08
C ILE A 42 6.38 25.78 10.05
N PHE A 43 5.10 25.50 9.82
CA PHE A 43 4.70 24.53 8.80
C PHE A 43 4.94 25.11 7.40
N THR A 44 4.73 26.41 7.22
CA THR A 44 5.05 27.07 5.96
C THR A 44 6.54 26.98 5.65
N GLU A 45 7.40 27.34 6.60
CA GLU A 45 8.86 27.26 6.46
C GLU A 45 9.33 25.81 6.24
N PHE A 46 8.82 24.88 7.04
CA PHE A 46 9.15 23.45 6.94
C PHE A 46 8.80 22.89 5.56
N PHE A 47 7.57 23.08 5.08
CA PHE A 47 7.13 22.53 3.78
C PHE A 47 7.59 23.33 2.55
N GLN A 48 8.20 24.50 2.75
CA GLN A 48 9.00 25.16 1.71
C GLN A 48 10.38 24.52 1.54
N THR A 49 10.93 23.98 2.64
CA THR A 49 12.28 23.40 2.66
C THR A 49 12.25 21.90 2.35
N TYR A 50 11.23 21.18 2.82
CA TYR A 50 11.09 19.74 2.70
C TYR A 50 9.76 19.39 2.03
N HIS A 51 9.79 18.62 0.95
CA HIS A 51 8.56 18.11 0.37
C HIS A 51 7.93 17.05 1.28
N LEU A 52 6.60 16.96 1.28
CA LEU A 52 5.89 15.97 2.11
C LEU A 52 6.36 14.54 1.81
N ASN A 53 6.58 14.22 0.54
CA ASN A 53 7.06 12.90 0.13
C ASN A 53 8.47 12.59 0.68
N GLU A 54 9.40 13.54 0.58
CA GLU A 54 10.75 13.41 1.12
C GLU A 54 10.72 13.27 2.66
N THR A 55 9.81 13.98 3.31
CA THR A 55 9.64 13.91 4.77
C THR A 55 9.19 12.50 5.19
N ARG A 56 8.22 11.90 4.47
CA ARG A 56 7.81 10.51 4.72
C ARG A 56 8.95 9.53 4.51
N GLU A 57 9.72 9.70 3.44
CA GLU A 57 10.89 8.85 3.17
C GLU A 57 11.93 8.94 4.30
N VAL A 58 12.25 10.15 4.77
CA VAL A 58 13.18 10.35 5.89
C VAL A 58 12.65 9.71 7.18
N LEU A 59 11.36 9.85 7.49
CA LEU A 59 10.76 9.18 8.64
C LEU A 59 10.86 7.66 8.53
N TRP A 60 10.60 7.11 7.34
CA TRP A 60 10.67 5.67 7.10
C TRP A 60 12.09 5.14 7.26
N GLN A 61 13.07 5.86 6.70
CA GLN A 61 14.49 5.54 6.87
C GLN A 61 14.88 5.57 8.35
N TRP A 62 14.37 6.53 9.13
CA TRP A 62 14.63 6.62 10.55
C TRP A 62 14.04 5.44 11.33
N LEU A 63 12.77 5.09 11.08
CA LEU A 63 12.15 3.92 11.70
C LEU A 63 12.93 2.64 11.34
N SER A 64 13.22 2.44 10.06
CA SER A 64 13.97 1.29 9.56
C SER A 64 15.32 1.14 10.25
N ALA A 65 16.06 2.25 10.39
CA ALA A 65 17.33 2.25 11.11
C ALA A 65 17.15 1.87 12.60
N ILE A 66 16.11 2.38 13.26
CA ILE A 66 15.83 2.06 14.66
C ILE A 66 15.51 0.58 14.84
N ILE A 67 14.64 0.01 14.01
CA ILE A 67 14.13 -1.36 14.22
C ILE A 67 15.13 -2.43 13.75
N SER A 68 15.98 -2.12 12.78
CA SER A 68 16.92 -3.06 12.17
C SER A 68 18.33 -3.00 12.75
N SER A 69 18.68 -1.94 13.50
CA SER A 69 20.03 -1.81 14.07
C SER A 69 20.25 -2.80 15.23
N PRO A 70 21.29 -3.65 15.19
CA PRO A 70 21.66 -4.50 16.32
C PRO A 70 21.97 -3.66 17.57
N GLY A 71 21.38 -4.02 18.70
CA GLY A 71 21.56 -3.29 19.96
C GLY A 71 20.88 -1.92 20.01
N SER A 72 19.92 -1.65 19.12
CA SER A 72 19.12 -0.42 19.20
C SER A 72 18.23 -0.41 20.45
N ILE A 73 17.68 0.76 20.76
CA ILE A 73 16.66 0.94 21.80
C ILE A 73 15.37 0.15 21.52
N SER A 74 15.22 -0.40 20.30
CA SER A 74 14.12 -1.26 19.86
C SER A 74 14.52 -2.74 19.79
N SER A 75 15.51 -3.18 20.56
CA SER A 75 15.90 -4.59 20.62
C SER A 75 14.76 -5.48 21.13
N GLU A 76 14.00 -4.99 22.12
CA GLU A 76 12.85 -5.67 22.69
C GLU A 76 11.62 -5.59 21.77
N PRO A 77 10.83 -6.67 21.59
CA PRO A 77 9.65 -6.66 20.74
C PRO A 77 8.63 -5.57 21.08
N LEU A 78 8.39 -5.32 22.37
CA LEU A 78 7.47 -4.28 22.82
C LEU A 78 7.97 -2.88 22.45
N GLU A 79 9.26 -2.62 22.61
CA GLU A 79 9.84 -1.33 22.24
C GLU A 79 9.80 -1.12 20.72
N ARG A 80 10.07 -2.17 19.93
CA ARG A 80 9.90 -2.11 18.47
C ARG A 80 8.47 -1.74 18.07
N SER A 81 7.48 -2.37 18.69
CA SER A 81 6.06 -2.03 18.48
C SER A 81 5.76 -0.59 18.87
N ASN A 82 6.30 -0.09 19.99
CA ASN A 82 6.12 1.29 20.43
C ASN A 82 6.69 2.29 19.41
N HIS A 83 7.86 2.00 18.82
CA HIS A 83 8.48 2.87 17.81
C HIS A 83 7.69 2.87 16.50
N MET A 84 7.11 1.73 16.10
CA MET A 84 6.20 1.66 14.95
C MET A 84 4.95 2.52 15.19
N CYS A 85 4.28 2.36 16.35
CA CYS A 85 3.12 3.18 16.69
C CYS A 85 3.46 4.69 16.78
N PHE A 86 4.64 5.03 17.31
CA PHE A 86 5.10 6.42 17.35
C PHE A 86 5.35 6.98 15.95
N TYR A 87 5.97 6.20 15.06
CA TYR A 87 6.16 6.57 13.66
C TYR A 87 4.82 6.86 12.97
N GLU A 88 3.83 5.97 13.11
CA GLU A 88 2.51 6.14 12.50
C GLU A 88 1.85 7.44 12.98
N GLY A 89 1.83 7.67 14.30
CA GLY A 89 1.26 8.90 14.86
C GLY A 89 2.03 10.16 14.44
N LEU A 90 3.36 10.08 14.29
CA LEU A 90 4.15 11.22 13.82
C LEU A 90 3.88 11.51 12.34
N GLU A 91 3.75 10.50 11.50
CA GLU A 91 3.38 10.65 10.10
C GLU A 91 2.01 11.31 9.96
N GLU A 92 1.01 10.86 10.73
CA GLU A 92 -0.33 11.49 10.77
C GLU A 92 -0.26 12.97 11.16
N VAL A 93 0.55 13.33 12.16
CA VAL A 93 0.72 14.73 12.60
C VAL A 93 1.36 15.58 11.50
N ILE A 94 2.35 15.06 10.78
CA ILE A 94 2.99 15.78 9.66
C ILE A 94 2.00 15.99 8.51
N GLU A 95 1.20 14.98 8.18
CA GLU A 95 0.16 15.11 7.15
C GLU A 95 -0.90 16.13 7.56
N ALA A 96 -1.35 16.10 8.81
CA ALA A 96 -2.28 17.09 9.33
C ALA A 96 -1.70 18.52 9.25
N ALA A 97 -0.42 18.69 9.59
CA ALA A 97 0.27 19.97 9.47
C ALA A 97 0.33 20.45 8.01
N PHE A 98 0.59 19.55 7.05
CA PHE A 98 0.58 19.87 5.63
C PHE A 98 -0.81 20.34 5.15
N VAL A 99 -1.87 19.66 5.58
CA VAL A 99 -3.26 20.05 5.26
C VAL A 99 -3.61 21.41 5.86
N LEU A 100 -3.20 21.68 7.12
CA LEU A 100 -3.41 22.98 7.75
C LEU A 100 -2.74 24.11 6.95
N LYS A 101 -1.49 23.91 6.53
CA LYS A 101 -0.75 24.85 5.69
C LYS A 101 -1.47 25.09 4.35
N ALA A 102 -1.97 24.04 3.71
CA ALA A 102 -2.67 24.16 2.43
C ALA A 102 -3.96 25.00 2.56
N LYS A 103 -4.75 24.76 3.61
CA LYS A 103 -5.99 25.51 3.89
C LYS A 103 -5.74 26.99 4.16
N GLN A 104 -4.63 27.33 4.80
CA GLN A 104 -4.24 28.74 5.04
C GLN A 104 -3.97 29.47 3.71
N SER A 105 -3.21 28.84 2.81
CA SER A 105 -2.94 29.41 1.49
C SER A 105 -4.23 29.66 0.67
N GLU A 106 -5.22 28.77 0.78
CA GLU A 106 -6.53 28.95 0.13
C GLU A 106 -7.33 30.12 0.74
N ALA A 107 -7.27 30.31 2.06
CA ALA A 107 -7.93 31.43 2.73
C ALA A 107 -7.34 32.79 2.32
N GLU A 108 -6.02 32.88 2.17
CA GLU A 108 -5.31 34.09 1.71
C GLU A 108 -5.65 34.45 0.26
N LEU A 109 -5.75 33.45 -0.63
CA LEU A 109 -6.13 33.64 -2.04
C LEU A 109 -7.59 34.09 -2.20
N ASN A 110 -8.50 33.58 -1.35
CA ASN A 110 -9.92 33.99 -1.40
C ASN A 110 -10.14 35.40 -0.85
N THR A 111 -9.31 35.86 0.10
CA THR A 111 -9.39 37.21 0.67
C THR A 111 -8.87 38.28 -0.30
N THR A 112 -7.96 37.93 -1.21
CA THR A 112 -7.40 38.85 -2.22
C THR A 112 -8.24 38.94 -3.50
N LEU A 113 -9.12 37.97 -3.75
CA LEU A 113 -10.02 37.96 -4.92
C LEU A 113 -11.41 38.60 -4.66
N SER A 114 -11.79 38.85 -3.40
CA SER A 114 -13.09 39.47 -3.07
C SER A 114 -13.18 40.97 -3.37
N ASP A 115 -12.07 41.63 -3.73
CA ASP A 115 -12.07 43.04 -4.16
C ASP A 115 -12.22 43.22 -5.68
N ASN A 116 -12.29 42.15 -6.47
CA ASN A 116 -12.52 42.28 -7.90
C ASN A 116 -13.29 41.12 -8.54
N VAL A 117 -14.51 41.47 -8.94
CA VAL A 117 -15.32 40.88 -10.03
C VAL A 117 -16.29 39.75 -9.65
N ASN A 118 -17.57 40.14 -9.66
CA ASN A 118 -18.72 39.31 -9.96
C ASN A 118 -18.45 38.40 -11.18
N SER A 119 -18.28 37.10 -10.97
CA SER A 119 -18.49 36.10 -12.02
C SER A 119 -18.92 34.77 -11.41
N VAL A 120 -20.23 34.54 -11.53
CA VAL A 120 -20.93 33.34 -11.10
C VAL A 120 -20.41 32.13 -11.87
N ARG A 121 -19.88 31.13 -11.16
CA ARG A 121 -19.80 29.74 -11.63
C ARG A 121 -20.47 28.82 -10.61
N PRO A 122 -21.06 27.70 -11.05
CA PRO A 122 -21.93 26.89 -10.21
C PRO A 122 -21.09 26.07 -9.23
N ILE A 123 -21.42 26.24 -7.96
CA ILE A 123 -20.90 25.48 -6.83
C ILE A 123 -21.27 24.01 -7.02
N ARG A 124 -20.28 23.12 -7.10
CA ARG A 124 -20.48 21.69 -6.85
C ARG A 124 -20.92 21.57 -5.39
N GLN A 125 -22.15 21.11 -5.18
CA GLN A 125 -22.69 20.78 -3.87
C GLN A 125 -21.78 19.72 -3.23
N GLY A 126 -20.97 20.14 -2.25
CA GLY A 126 -20.38 19.23 -1.29
C GLY A 126 -21.51 18.59 -0.49
N SER A 127 -21.64 17.27 -0.58
CA SER A 127 -22.53 16.52 0.29
C SER A 127 -22.16 16.82 1.73
N ALA A 128 -23.13 17.25 2.52
CA ALA A 128 -22.98 17.44 3.96
C ALA A 128 -22.36 16.17 4.55
N ALA A 129 -21.16 16.29 5.12
CA ALA A 129 -20.48 15.18 5.78
C ALA A 129 -21.39 14.68 6.91
N ASP A 130 -21.81 13.42 6.80
CA ASP A 130 -22.58 12.74 7.82
C ASP A 130 -21.69 12.59 9.08
N PRO A 131 -22.05 13.20 10.22
CA PRO A 131 -21.23 13.16 11.44
C PRO A 131 -21.07 11.73 12.03
N GLY A 132 -21.67 10.70 11.42
CA GLY A 132 -21.46 9.29 11.74
C GLY A 132 -20.19 8.63 11.14
N GLU A 133 -19.47 9.26 10.21
CA GLU A 133 -18.39 8.61 9.44
C GLU A 133 -16.97 8.69 10.04
N ILE A 134 -16.82 8.92 11.35
CA ILE A 134 -15.51 9.12 11.98
C ILE A 134 -14.58 7.88 11.86
N PHE A 135 -15.13 6.70 11.55
CA PHE A 135 -14.37 5.44 11.46
C PHE A 135 -14.51 4.69 10.12
N ASN A 136 -14.79 5.39 9.01
CA ASN A 136 -14.81 4.75 7.70
C ASN A 136 -13.43 4.83 7.02
N LYS A 137 -12.72 3.69 7.00
CA LYS A 137 -11.57 3.52 6.10
C LYS A 137 -12.09 3.47 4.66
N GLY A 138 -11.36 4.09 3.74
CA GLY A 138 -11.67 4.00 2.31
C GLY A 138 -11.71 2.54 1.84
N LYS A 139 -12.62 2.23 0.91
CA LYS A 139 -12.68 0.92 0.26
C LYS A 139 -11.32 0.57 -0.34
N ARG A 140 -10.86 -0.65 -0.08
CA ARG A 140 -9.65 -1.24 -0.66
C ARG A 140 -9.93 -1.72 -2.08
N ARG A 141 -8.89 -1.81 -2.92
CA ARG A 141 -8.98 -2.30 -4.31
C ARG A 141 -9.73 -3.64 -4.44
N ILE A 142 -9.46 -4.58 -3.54
CA ILE A 142 -10.13 -5.89 -3.54
C ILE A 142 -11.66 -5.81 -3.38
N GLU A 143 -12.17 -4.77 -2.72
CA GLU A 143 -13.61 -4.57 -2.51
C GLU A 143 -14.32 -4.08 -3.78
N TYR A 144 -13.58 -3.50 -4.73
CA TYR A 144 -14.12 -3.09 -6.03
C TYR A 144 -14.21 -4.24 -7.04
N VAL A 145 -13.65 -5.42 -6.74
CA VAL A 145 -13.62 -6.54 -7.70
C VAL A 145 -15.02 -6.97 -8.13
N ASN A 146 -15.98 -6.99 -7.18
CA ASN A 146 -17.35 -7.40 -7.48
C ASN A 146 -18.12 -6.35 -8.30
N ASP A 147 -17.74 -5.08 -8.14
CA ASP A 147 -18.38 -3.92 -8.75
C ASP A 147 -17.82 -3.64 -10.17
N ASP A 148 -16.49 -3.57 -10.30
CA ASP A 148 -15.78 -3.31 -11.55
C ASP A 148 -14.40 -3.99 -11.56
N PRO A 149 -14.31 -5.26 -11.99
CA PRO A 149 -13.03 -5.99 -12.04
C PRO A 149 -12.04 -5.38 -13.03
N LEU A 150 -12.52 -4.69 -14.08
CA LEU A 150 -11.66 -4.08 -15.09
C LEU A 150 -11.01 -2.80 -14.56
N PHE A 151 -11.71 -2.03 -13.72
CA PHE A 151 -11.10 -0.95 -12.95
C PHE A 151 -9.99 -1.47 -12.05
N VAL A 152 -10.23 -2.55 -11.31
CA VAL A 152 -9.21 -3.14 -10.42
C VAL A 152 -7.97 -3.58 -11.20
N ILE A 153 -8.15 -4.27 -12.33
CA ILE A 153 -7.06 -4.68 -13.22
C ILE A 153 -6.24 -3.45 -13.68
N LYS A 154 -6.92 -2.39 -14.13
CA LYS A 154 -6.27 -1.15 -14.57
C LYS A 154 -5.43 -0.53 -13.45
N GLU A 155 -6.00 -0.44 -12.24
CA GLU A 155 -5.31 0.17 -11.10
C GLU A 155 -4.12 -0.65 -10.63
N VAL A 156 -4.20 -2.00 -10.66
CA VAL A 156 -3.04 -2.85 -10.37
C VAL A 156 -1.95 -2.62 -11.41
N PHE A 157 -2.27 -2.57 -12.71
CA PHE A 157 -1.27 -2.36 -13.76
C PHE A 157 -0.80 -0.90 -13.93
N ASN A 158 -1.04 -0.03 -12.94
CA ASN A 158 -0.39 1.26 -12.89
C ASN A 158 1.13 1.06 -12.69
N PRO A 159 2.00 1.56 -13.59
CA PRO A 159 3.45 1.35 -13.47
C PRO A 159 4.10 1.96 -12.24
N ALA A 160 3.41 2.86 -11.52
CA ALA A 160 3.87 3.36 -10.23
C ALA A 160 3.64 2.34 -9.09
N ILE A 161 2.84 1.30 -9.32
CA ILE A 161 2.38 0.35 -8.30
C ILE A 161 2.85 -1.08 -8.60
N TRP A 162 3.02 -1.43 -9.87
CA TRP A 162 3.26 -2.82 -10.28
C TRP A 162 4.44 -2.98 -11.24
N SER A 163 5.25 -3.99 -10.92
CA SER A 163 6.26 -4.59 -11.80
C SER A 163 6.05 -6.10 -11.82
N ILE A 164 6.20 -6.72 -13.00
CA ILE A 164 6.17 -8.18 -13.14
C ILE A 164 7.34 -8.85 -12.39
N ASP A 165 8.43 -8.11 -12.20
CA ASP A 165 9.63 -8.62 -11.55
C ASP A 165 9.38 -8.82 -10.03
N TYR A 166 8.44 -8.09 -9.42
CA TYR A 166 7.99 -8.36 -8.06
C TYR A 166 7.50 -9.79 -7.88
N LEU A 167 6.66 -10.30 -8.80
CA LEU A 167 6.21 -11.70 -8.71
C LEU A 167 7.37 -12.68 -8.88
N LYS A 168 8.32 -12.41 -9.78
CA LYS A 168 9.46 -13.30 -9.99
C LYS A 168 10.32 -13.39 -8.75
N GLU A 169 10.65 -12.24 -8.16
CA GLU A 169 11.44 -12.18 -6.92
C GLU A 169 10.67 -12.78 -5.74
N TRP A 170 9.36 -12.57 -5.65
CA TRP A 170 8.54 -13.14 -4.57
C TRP A 170 8.53 -14.67 -4.60
N VAL A 171 8.39 -15.29 -5.78
CA VAL A 171 8.48 -16.75 -5.89
C VAL A 171 9.89 -17.25 -5.62
N GLU A 172 10.92 -16.52 -6.06
CA GLU A 172 12.30 -16.88 -5.74
C GLU A 172 12.57 -16.86 -4.22
N ILE A 173 11.98 -15.90 -3.49
CA ILE A 173 12.00 -15.89 -2.03
C ILE A 173 11.33 -17.17 -1.47
N GLY A 174 10.17 -17.54 -1.99
CA GLY A 174 9.49 -18.79 -1.64
C GLY A 174 10.38 -20.04 -1.82
N LEU A 175 11.14 -20.09 -2.91
CA LEU A 175 12.02 -21.23 -3.24
C LEU A 175 13.30 -21.30 -2.39
N VAL A 176 13.79 -20.19 -1.86
CA VAL A 176 15.02 -20.16 -1.03
C VAL A 176 14.75 -20.12 0.46
N SER A 177 13.51 -19.89 0.88
CA SER A 177 13.14 -19.78 2.29
C SER A 177 13.13 -21.17 2.94
N GLU A 178 14.01 -21.36 3.93
CA GLU A 178 14.21 -22.64 4.64
C GLU A 178 12.98 -23.07 5.45
N GLU A 179 12.15 -22.12 5.89
CA GLU A 179 10.94 -22.36 6.69
C GLU A 179 9.65 -22.31 5.86
N SER A 180 9.75 -22.47 4.53
CA SER A 180 8.58 -22.43 3.64
C SER A 180 7.92 -23.80 3.43
N ALA A 181 6.70 -23.77 2.89
CA ALA A 181 6.00 -24.95 2.39
C ALA A 181 6.75 -25.67 1.25
N TYR A 182 7.82 -25.08 0.71
CA TYR A 182 8.56 -25.55 -0.46
C TYR A 182 9.94 -26.12 -0.11
N SER A 183 10.08 -26.69 1.10
CA SER A 183 11.33 -27.29 1.56
C SER A 183 11.68 -28.61 0.84
N ASP A 184 10.69 -29.30 0.26
CA ASP A 184 10.88 -30.49 -0.59
C ASP A 184 11.04 -30.10 -2.07
N GLY A 185 11.87 -30.85 -2.80
CA GLY A 185 12.09 -30.67 -4.23
C GLY A 185 10.83 -30.89 -5.07
N ASP A 186 9.93 -31.78 -4.66
CA ASP A 186 8.65 -32.00 -5.35
C ASP A 186 7.75 -30.75 -5.22
N ASP A 187 7.66 -30.16 -4.03
CA ASP A 187 6.89 -28.94 -3.79
C ASP A 187 7.46 -27.72 -4.52
N GLN A 188 8.80 -27.62 -4.62
CA GLN A 188 9.45 -26.59 -5.45
C GLN A 188 9.06 -26.71 -6.93
N GLN A 189 9.00 -27.92 -7.46
CA GLN A 189 8.62 -28.14 -8.85
C GLN A 189 7.15 -27.79 -9.10
N ILE A 190 6.28 -28.07 -8.12
CA ILE A 190 4.87 -27.66 -8.14
C ILE A 190 4.76 -26.14 -8.17
N LEU A 191 5.48 -25.44 -7.29
CA LEU A 191 5.50 -23.98 -7.22
C LEU A 191 6.00 -23.35 -8.53
N VAL A 192 7.06 -23.89 -9.14
CA VAL A 192 7.56 -23.42 -10.44
C VAL A 192 6.50 -23.56 -11.53
N ASN A 193 5.81 -24.70 -11.60
CA ASN A 193 4.72 -24.89 -12.57
C ASN A 193 3.52 -23.97 -12.28
N PHE A 194 3.19 -23.72 -11.01
CA PHE A 194 2.16 -22.73 -10.64
C PHE A 194 2.57 -21.31 -11.08
N LYS A 195 3.80 -20.89 -10.77
CA LYS A 195 4.38 -19.60 -11.18
C LYS A 195 4.28 -19.38 -12.69
N ASP A 196 4.71 -20.35 -13.50
CA ASP A 196 4.72 -20.21 -14.95
C ASP A 196 3.31 -19.96 -15.50
N GLN A 197 2.31 -20.66 -14.94
CA GLN A 197 0.92 -20.47 -15.34
C GLN A 197 0.32 -19.17 -14.80
N LEU A 198 0.71 -18.75 -13.59
CA LEU A 198 0.30 -17.47 -13.01
C LEU A 198 0.85 -16.29 -13.83
N LEU A 199 2.09 -16.38 -14.32
CA LEU A 199 2.67 -15.37 -15.19
C LEU A 199 1.91 -15.25 -16.53
N LEU A 200 1.50 -16.38 -17.13
CA LEU A 200 0.65 -16.37 -18.32
C LEU A 200 -0.72 -15.72 -18.04
N LEU A 201 -1.34 -16.02 -16.90
CA LEU A 201 -2.59 -15.37 -16.48
C LEU A 201 -2.42 -13.85 -16.36
N ILE A 202 -1.38 -13.38 -15.67
CA ILE A 202 -1.13 -11.95 -15.45
C ILE A 202 -0.90 -11.25 -16.79
N GLU A 203 -0.13 -11.86 -17.70
CA GLU A 203 0.10 -11.29 -19.02
C GLU A 203 -1.19 -11.22 -19.84
N ALA A 204 -2.07 -12.23 -19.75
CA ALA A 204 -3.37 -12.21 -20.41
C ALA A 204 -4.27 -11.07 -19.88
N LEU A 205 -4.30 -10.86 -18.55
CA LEU A 205 -5.00 -9.73 -17.94
C LEU A 205 -4.41 -8.38 -18.37
N TYR A 206 -3.09 -8.31 -18.54
CA TYR A 206 -2.43 -7.10 -19.02
C TYR A 206 -2.81 -6.79 -20.48
N VAL A 207 -2.88 -7.80 -21.35
CA VAL A 207 -3.38 -7.63 -22.73
C VAL A 207 -4.81 -7.08 -22.72
N ILE A 208 -5.72 -7.64 -21.91
CA ILE A 208 -7.09 -7.14 -21.75
C ILE A 208 -7.10 -5.68 -21.29
N ASN A 209 -6.22 -5.31 -20.35
CA ASN A 209 -6.08 -3.92 -19.91
C ASN A 209 -5.63 -3.00 -21.05
N LEU A 210 -4.61 -3.38 -21.81
CA LEU A 210 -4.07 -2.60 -22.93
C LEU A 210 -5.11 -2.36 -24.02
N GLU A 211 -5.97 -3.33 -24.31
CA GLU A 211 -7.05 -3.19 -25.30
C GLU A 211 -8.08 -2.12 -24.92
N ARG A 212 -8.22 -1.84 -23.62
CA ARG A 212 -9.17 -0.84 -23.09
C ARG A 212 -8.59 0.57 -23.02
N ILE A 213 -7.27 0.73 -23.12
CA ILE A 213 -6.62 2.04 -23.13
C ILE A 213 -6.86 2.69 -24.50
N LEU A 214 -7.80 3.64 -24.53
CA LEU A 214 -8.14 4.39 -25.75
C LEU A 214 -7.05 5.38 -26.17
N ASP A 215 -6.30 5.92 -25.20
CA ASP A 215 -5.22 6.87 -25.46
C ASP A 215 -3.97 6.13 -25.97
N SER A 216 -3.62 6.38 -27.24
CA SER A 216 -2.49 5.73 -27.89
C SER A 216 -1.14 6.05 -27.25
N SER A 217 -1.00 7.23 -26.62
CA SER A 217 0.24 7.63 -25.94
C SER A 217 0.42 6.88 -24.62
N ILE A 218 -0.66 6.75 -23.84
CA ILE A 218 -0.67 5.95 -22.62
C ILE A 218 -0.40 4.48 -22.95
N ARG A 219 -1.07 3.95 -23.99
CA ARG A 219 -0.88 2.57 -24.43
C ARG A 219 0.57 2.29 -24.88
N ALA A 220 1.17 3.20 -25.65
CA ALA A 220 2.55 3.08 -26.09
C ALA A 220 3.54 3.14 -24.91
N TRP A 221 3.27 4.00 -23.93
CA TRP A 221 4.08 4.06 -22.72
C TRP A 221 3.95 2.79 -21.86
N SER A 222 2.74 2.27 -21.65
CA SER A 222 2.52 0.98 -20.96
C SER A 222 3.29 -0.16 -21.63
N LEU A 223 3.27 -0.23 -22.97
CA LEU A 223 4.06 -1.23 -23.72
C LEU A 223 5.57 -1.07 -23.54
N LYS A 224 6.06 0.17 -23.36
CA LYS A 224 7.48 0.45 -23.07
C LYS A 224 7.87 0.00 -21.66
N VAL A 225 6.97 0.13 -20.69
CA VAL A 225 7.20 -0.34 -19.31
C VAL A 225 7.22 -1.87 -19.28
N TYR A 226 6.23 -2.51 -19.89
CA TYR A 226 6.15 -3.97 -19.93
C TYR A 226 5.59 -4.41 -21.28
N THR A 227 6.37 -5.23 -21.98
CA THR A 227 5.99 -5.85 -23.26
C THR A 227 5.61 -7.30 -23.00
N PRO A 228 4.34 -7.70 -23.23
CA PRO A 228 3.90 -9.09 -23.20
C PRO A 228 4.78 -9.97 -24.10
N ASN A 229 5.37 -11.01 -23.55
CA ASN A 229 6.25 -11.92 -24.27
C ASN A 229 6.12 -13.40 -23.87
N LEU A 230 5.34 -13.73 -22.84
CA LEU A 230 5.11 -15.10 -22.40
C LEU A 230 3.97 -15.77 -23.19
N LEU A 231 3.00 -14.97 -23.66
CA LEU A 231 1.87 -15.49 -24.44
C LEU A 231 2.29 -15.82 -25.88
N SER A 232 1.80 -16.95 -26.38
CA SER A 232 1.82 -17.23 -27.82
C SER A 232 0.94 -16.23 -28.56
N LYS A 233 1.12 -16.10 -29.89
CA LYS A 233 0.27 -15.22 -30.72
C LYS A 233 -1.22 -15.59 -30.62
N GLU A 234 -1.52 -16.88 -30.48
CA GLU A 234 -2.88 -17.39 -30.34
C GLU A 234 -3.45 -17.02 -28.97
N GLN A 235 -2.65 -17.16 -27.91
CA GLN A 235 -3.04 -16.78 -26.55
C GLN A 235 -3.25 -15.26 -26.41
N ALA A 236 -2.37 -14.45 -27.01
CA ALA A 236 -2.50 -13.00 -27.01
C ALA A 236 -3.71 -12.52 -27.82
N ALA A 237 -4.13 -13.26 -28.86
CA ALA A 237 -5.35 -12.97 -29.62
C ALA A 237 -6.64 -13.41 -28.90
N ASN A 238 -6.54 -14.28 -27.88
CA ASN A 238 -7.66 -14.73 -27.07
C ASN A 238 -7.25 -14.89 -25.58
N PRO A 239 -6.99 -13.77 -24.89
CA PRO A 239 -6.53 -13.81 -23.50
C PRO A 239 -7.57 -14.42 -22.54
N THR A 240 -8.87 -14.33 -22.84
CA THR A 240 -9.92 -14.96 -22.02
C THR A 240 -9.77 -16.47 -21.96
N GLN A 241 -9.37 -17.13 -23.05
CA GLN A 241 -9.12 -18.58 -23.03
C GLN A 241 -7.96 -18.97 -22.10
N VAL A 242 -6.95 -18.10 -21.96
CA VAL A 242 -5.84 -18.30 -21.01
C VAL A 242 -6.37 -18.27 -19.58
N ILE A 243 -7.27 -17.33 -19.27
CA ILE A 243 -7.93 -17.23 -17.96
C ILE A 243 -8.74 -18.50 -17.67
N VAL A 244 -9.57 -18.96 -18.62
CA VAL A 244 -10.35 -20.20 -18.49
C VAL A 244 -9.43 -21.38 -18.20
N THR A 245 -8.39 -21.57 -19.03
CA THR A 245 -7.44 -22.69 -18.91
C THR A 245 -6.72 -22.68 -17.54
N PHE A 246 -6.39 -21.49 -17.03
CA PHE A 246 -5.77 -21.35 -15.71
C PHE A 246 -6.69 -21.85 -14.59
N PHE A 247 -7.96 -21.44 -14.57
CA PHE A 247 -8.91 -21.85 -13.54
C PHE A 247 -9.42 -23.29 -13.69
N GLU A 248 -9.37 -23.87 -14.90
CA GLU A 248 -9.58 -25.30 -15.11
C GLU A 248 -8.43 -26.14 -14.51
N LYS A 249 -7.19 -25.64 -14.63
CA LYS A 249 -5.99 -26.33 -14.12
C LYS A 249 -5.84 -26.17 -12.60
N PHE A 250 -6.14 -24.99 -12.06
CA PHE A 250 -5.96 -24.66 -10.65
C PHE A 250 -7.26 -24.21 -10.00
N PRO A 251 -7.86 -25.03 -9.11
CA PRO A 251 -9.04 -24.62 -8.36
C PRO A 251 -8.75 -23.39 -7.48
N MET A 252 -9.73 -22.52 -7.29
CA MET A 252 -9.58 -21.30 -6.47
C MET A 252 -9.04 -21.59 -5.07
N VAL A 253 -9.46 -22.68 -4.43
CA VAL A 253 -8.95 -23.08 -3.10
C VAL A 253 -7.44 -23.37 -3.13
N TYR A 254 -6.95 -24.00 -4.20
CA TYR A 254 -5.52 -24.26 -4.37
C TYR A 254 -4.76 -22.95 -4.59
N ILE A 255 -5.26 -22.09 -5.49
CA ILE A 255 -4.65 -20.78 -5.78
C ILE A 255 -4.50 -19.96 -4.49
N MET A 256 -5.55 -19.86 -3.68
CA MET A 256 -5.50 -19.07 -2.44
C MET A 256 -4.47 -19.60 -1.45
N ARG A 257 -4.33 -20.92 -1.31
CA ARG A 257 -3.33 -21.54 -0.42
C ARG A 257 -1.91 -21.26 -0.90
N GLU A 258 -1.64 -21.42 -2.19
CA GLU A 258 -0.31 -21.12 -2.75
C GLU A 258 0.08 -19.65 -2.57
N LEU A 259 -0.86 -18.71 -2.70
CA LEU A 259 -0.58 -17.30 -2.43
C LEU A 259 -0.33 -17.02 -0.93
N GLU A 260 -1.03 -17.72 -0.04
CA GLU A 260 -0.82 -17.61 1.41
C GLU A 260 0.53 -18.21 1.83
N ASP A 261 0.89 -19.37 1.31
CA ASP A 261 2.18 -20.04 1.54
C ASP A 261 3.35 -19.17 1.03
N LEU A 262 3.21 -18.57 -0.15
CA LEU A 262 4.18 -17.58 -0.66
C LEU A 262 4.24 -16.31 0.21
N LEU A 263 3.12 -15.84 0.73
CA LEU A 263 3.08 -14.66 1.59
C LEU A 263 3.83 -14.93 2.90
N GLU A 264 3.56 -16.08 3.52
CA GLU A 264 4.24 -16.54 4.73
C GLU A 264 5.73 -16.70 4.49
N ALA A 265 6.13 -17.38 3.42
CA ALA A 265 7.53 -17.55 3.06
C ALA A 265 8.24 -16.21 2.83
N GLY A 266 7.56 -15.25 2.21
CA GLY A 266 8.07 -13.90 1.98
C GLY A 266 8.21 -13.07 3.26
N ILE A 267 7.21 -13.10 4.15
CA ILE A 267 7.27 -12.36 5.43
C ILE A 267 8.35 -12.93 6.36
N ASN A 268 8.54 -14.25 6.35
CA ASN A 268 9.52 -14.95 7.19
C ASN A 268 10.92 -15.03 6.55
N HIS A 269 11.15 -14.39 5.40
CA HIS A 269 12.46 -14.40 4.76
C HIS A 269 13.48 -13.56 5.53
N PHE A 270 14.50 -14.21 6.08
CA PHE A 270 15.61 -13.55 6.78
C PHE A 270 16.86 -13.36 5.90
N GLY A 271 16.83 -13.82 4.65
CA GLY A 271 17.95 -13.71 3.72
C GLY A 271 18.12 -12.30 3.15
N PRO A 272 19.17 -12.07 2.33
CA PRO A 272 19.31 -10.82 1.61
C PRO A 272 18.13 -10.62 0.66
N TRP A 273 17.55 -9.44 0.71
CA TRP A 273 16.51 -8.97 -0.21
C TRP A 273 17.12 -8.67 -1.58
N LYS A 274 16.31 -8.83 -2.63
CA LYS A 274 16.68 -8.48 -4.00
C LYS A 274 16.37 -7.01 -4.27
N THR A 275 16.62 -6.56 -5.50
CA THR A 275 16.50 -5.15 -5.86
C THR A 275 15.07 -4.65 -5.87
N GLU A 276 14.11 -5.47 -6.29
CA GLU A 276 12.72 -5.03 -6.48
C GLU A 276 11.86 -5.26 -5.22
N ILE A 277 12.06 -6.38 -4.51
CA ILE A 277 11.47 -6.61 -3.18
C ILE A 277 12.53 -6.35 -2.12
N THR A 278 12.39 -5.21 -1.45
CA THR A 278 13.36 -4.72 -0.45
C THR A 278 13.00 -5.05 0.99
N ASP A 279 11.74 -5.44 1.24
CA ASP A 279 11.19 -5.54 2.59
C ASP A 279 9.84 -6.31 2.62
N PRO A 280 9.35 -6.70 3.81
CA PRO A 280 8.07 -7.41 3.96
C PRO A 280 6.82 -6.63 3.51
N CYS A 281 6.83 -5.29 3.49
CA CYS A 281 5.69 -4.52 2.97
C CYS A 281 5.58 -4.68 1.46
N SER A 282 6.72 -4.68 0.75
CA SER A 282 6.77 -4.97 -0.69
C SER A 282 6.21 -6.35 -1.04
N VAL A 283 6.47 -7.37 -0.20
CA VAL A 283 5.86 -8.70 -0.31
C VAL A 283 4.34 -8.63 -0.15
N LEU A 284 3.86 -7.95 0.89
CA LEU A 284 2.43 -7.84 1.18
C LEU A 284 1.66 -7.10 0.07
N ASP A 285 2.25 -6.05 -0.51
CA ASP A 285 1.65 -5.32 -1.61
C ASP A 285 1.63 -6.13 -2.91
N THR A 286 2.69 -6.92 -3.16
CA THR A 286 2.74 -7.88 -4.27
C THR A 286 1.62 -8.92 -4.13
N TYR A 287 1.47 -9.54 -2.95
CA TYR A 287 0.39 -10.47 -2.63
C TYR A 287 -0.99 -9.83 -2.88
N ARG A 288 -1.23 -8.62 -2.37
CA ARG A 288 -2.51 -7.90 -2.53
C ARG A 288 -2.83 -7.62 -3.98
N ASN A 289 -1.84 -7.17 -4.76
CA ASN A 289 -1.98 -6.88 -6.18
C ASN A 289 -2.35 -8.15 -6.97
N ILE A 290 -1.63 -9.25 -6.73
CA ILE A 290 -1.89 -10.54 -7.39
C ILE A 290 -3.26 -11.09 -7.00
N LEU A 291 -3.62 -11.01 -5.72
CA LEU A 291 -4.94 -11.42 -5.25
C LEU A 291 -6.06 -10.62 -5.94
N CYS A 292 -5.88 -9.30 -6.10
CA CYS A 292 -6.82 -8.46 -6.85
C CYS A 292 -6.94 -8.90 -8.31
N LEU A 293 -5.84 -9.23 -8.99
CA LEU A 293 -5.85 -9.71 -10.37
C LEU A 293 -6.56 -11.06 -10.50
N ILE A 294 -6.28 -12.02 -9.64
CA ILE A 294 -6.90 -13.35 -9.64
C ILE A 294 -8.40 -13.25 -9.39
N LYS A 295 -8.81 -12.45 -8.39
CA LYS A 295 -10.24 -12.26 -8.08
C LYS A 295 -10.97 -11.51 -9.20
N SER A 296 -10.30 -10.56 -9.85
CA SER A 296 -10.84 -9.88 -11.03
C SER A 296 -11.01 -10.85 -12.20
N ALA A 297 -10.05 -11.74 -12.42
CA ALA A 297 -10.11 -12.76 -13.47
C ALA A 297 -11.26 -13.76 -13.24
N GLU A 298 -11.44 -14.27 -12.01
CA GLU A 298 -12.58 -15.11 -11.61
C GLU A 298 -13.91 -14.41 -11.88
N ARG A 299 -13.98 -13.11 -11.55
CA ARG A 299 -15.19 -12.30 -11.76
C ARG A 299 -15.48 -12.11 -13.24
N LEU A 300 -14.47 -11.86 -14.08
CA LEU A 300 -14.64 -11.73 -15.52
C LEU A 300 -15.25 -12.99 -16.14
N LEU A 301 -14.76 -14.18 -15.76
CA LEU A 301 -15.37 -15.44 -16.21
C LEU A 301 -16.85 -15.52 -15.83
N SER A 302 -17.18 -15.14 -14.59
CA SER A 302 -18.56 -15.17 -14.11
C SER A 302 -19.50 -14.20 -14.86
N MET A 303 -18.98 -13.11 -15.41
CA MET A 303 -19.77 -12.13 -16.16
C MET A 303 -20.14 -12.64 -17.57
N ASP A 304 -19.20 -13.29 -18.25
CA ASP A 304 -19.39 -13.81 -19.62
C ASP A 304 -20.38 -14.99 -19.68
N PHE A 305 -20.54 -15.74 -18.59
CA PHE A 305 -21.50 -16.85 -18.50
C PHE A 305 -22.90 -16.45 -18.06
N THR A 306 -23.20 -15.17 -17.86
CA THR A 306 -24.58 -14.75 -17.59
C THR A 306 -25.32 -14.70 -18.93
N PRO A 307 -26.20 -15.67 -19.27
CA PRO A 307 -27.00 -15.55 -20.47
C PRO A 307 -27.80 -14.26 -20.35
N ILE A 308 -27.68 -13.39 -21.34
CA ILE A 308 -28.57 -12.25 -21.50
C ILE A 308 -29.95 -12.87 -21.73
N ASN A 309 -30.71 -13.05 -20.65
CA ASN A 309 -32.11 -13.43 -20.74
C ASN A 309 -32.83 -12.27 -21.45
N GLN A 310 -32.91 -12.39 -22.77
CA GLN A 310 -33.78 -11.61 -23.64
C GLN A 310 -35.23 -12.04 -23.43
#